data_AF-A0A956ISE9-F1
#
_entry.id   AF-A0A956ISE9-F1
#
_cell.length_a   1.000
_cell.length_b   1.000
_cell.length_c   1.000
_cell.angle_alpha   90.00
_cell.angle_beta   90.00
_cell.angle_gamma   90.00
#
_symmetry.space_group_name_H-M   'P 1'
#
loop_
_entity.id
_entity.type
_entity.pdbx_description
1 polymer ?
#
loop_
_entity_poly.entity_id
_entity_poly.type
_entity_poly.pdbx_seq_one_letter_code
_entity_poly.pdbx_strand_id
1 'polypeptide(L)'
;MATSYLSPGVYVEEVDRGSKPLEMVGTSTAGFIGETSVGPVNQPILCTNWSQFTKAFGDFQHSEYLAHAVYGFFNNGGGKCFVLNVGAAEGDKKAGKAGLYIGTDNGPGTRTGLKAFEDVDEINIVCAPGQTDPVIHDAVLSHCENMRYRFAILDPPEVIEKGGVDKLGKPRDSKYGAYYFPWLEVYDPYKGNVFQPPSGYMAGIYARSDGERGVHKAPANELVRGALGLKYNITKGEQDILNP
;
A
#
# COMPACT_ATOMS: atom_id res chain seq x y z
N MET A 1 -9.25 -35.47 18.36
CA MET A 1 -10.28 -36.52 18.59
C MET A 1 -11.61 -35.95 18.13
N ALA A 2 -12.37 -36.68 17.31
CA ALA A 2 -13.62 -36.19 16.72
C ALA A 2 -14.76 -36.25 17.74
N THR A 3 -15.42 -35.12 18.00
CA THR A 3 -16.68 -35.07 18.75
C THR A 3 -17.85 -35.16 17.77
N SER A 4 -18.54 -36.31 17.77
CA SER A 4 -19.80 -36.47 17.05
C SER A 4 -20.92 -35.80 17.84
N TYR A 5 -21.58 -34.81 17.24
CA TYR A 5 -22.74 -34.14 17.83
C TYR A 5 -24.02 -34.93 17.51
N LEU A 6 -24.59 -35.57 18.52
CA LEU A 6 -25.83 -36.35 18.45
C LEU A 6 -26.87 -35.70 19.36
N SER A 7 -27.46 -34.57 18.96
CA SER A 7 -28.79 -34.04 19.37
C SER A 7 -28.93 -32.55 18.99
N PRO A 8 -30.11 -32.04 18.60
CA PRO A 8 -30.34 -30.61 18.42
C PRO A 8 -30.33 -29.88 19.77
N GLY A 9 -29.35 -29.00 19.98
CA GLY A 9 -29.19 -28.19 21.19
C GLY A 9 -28.16 -27.07 20.98
N VAL A 10 -28.16 -26.06 21.85
CA VAL A 10 -27.15 -25.00 21.86
C VAL A 10 -25.91 -25.52 22.58
N TYR A 11 -24.80 -25.63 21.87
CA TYR A 11 -23.51 -26.04 22.43
C TYR A 11 -22.65 -24.79 22.68
N VAL A 12 -22.19 -24.63 23.91
CA VAL A 12 -21.19 -23.60 24.27
C VAL A 12 -19.84 -24.29 24.26
N GLU A 13 -18.97 -23.88 23.34
CA GLU A 13 -17.58 -24.28 23.31
C GLU A 13 -16.76 -23.13 23.93
N GLU A 14 -16.15 -23.37 25.09
CA GLU A 14 -15.19 -22.45 25.66
C GLU A 14 -13.90 -22.53 24.86
N VAL A 15 -13.81 -21.67 23.85
CA VAL A 15 -12.55 -21.40 23.17
C VAL A 15 -11.73 -20.53 24.11
N ASP A 16 -10.76 -21.14 24.80
CA ASP A 16 -9.79 -20.41 25.62
C ASP A 16 -8.90 -19.58 24.69
N ARG A 17 -9.40 -18.40 24.31
CA ARG A 17 -8.64 -17.39 23.58
C ARG A 17 -7.72 -16.78 24.62
N GLY A 18 -6.58 -17.42 24.84
CA GLY A 18 -5.50 -16.90 25.69
C GLY A 18 -5.32 -15.41 25.45
N SER A 19 -4.96 -14.67 26.51
CA SER A 19 -4.88 -13.20 26.49
C SER A 19 -4.23 -12.74 25.20
N LYS A 20 -5.00 -12.14 24.29
CA LYS A 20 -4.42 -11.47 23.13
C LYS A 20 -3.45 -10.45 23.70
N PRO A 21 -2.14 -10.56 23.42
CA PRO A 21 -1.22 -9.49 23.77
C PRO A 21 -1.82 -8.20 23.22
N LEU A 22 -1.76 -7.11 23.99
CA LEU A 22 -2.07 -5.79 23.48
C LEU A 22 -1.08 -5.52 22.35
N GLU A 23 -1.50 -5.76 21.11
CA GLU A 23 -0.73 -5.32 19.96
C GLU A 23 -0.67 -3.82 20.04
N MET A 24 0.56 -3.30 20.04
CA MET A 24 0.79 -1.88 20.00
C MET A 24 0.14 -1.38 18.71
N VAL A 25 -0.99 -0.68 18.82
CA VAL A 25 -1.69 -0.14 17.67
C VAL A 25 -0.76 0.91 17.08
N GLY A 26 -0.07 0.51 15.99
CA GLY A 26 0.82 1.40 15.27
C GLY A 26 0.07 2.67 14.92
N THR A 27 0.70 3.81 15.14
CA THR A 27 0.15 5.11 14.76
C THR A 27 0.09 5.28 13.25
N SER A 28 0.58 4.31 12.46
CA SER A 28 0.73 4.39 11.01
C SER A 28 -0.37 3.60 10.29
N THR A 29 -1.40 4.31 9.86
CA THR A 29 -2.51 3.78 9.05
C THR A 29 -2.23 4.11 7.59
N ALA A 30 -2.03 3.07 6.77
CA ALA A 30 -1.80 3.27 5.34
C ALA A 30 -3.13 3.40 4.57
N GLY A 31 -3.16 4.24 3.55
CA GLY A 31 -4.20 4.35 2.54
C GLY A 31 -3.63 3.89 1.20
N PHE A 32 -4.13 2.77 0.67
CA PHE A 32 -3.74 2.22 -0.61
C PHE A 32 -4.78 2.55 -1.67
N ILE A 33 -4.36 3.26 -2.72
CA ILE A 33 -5.19 3.50 -3.90
C ILE A 33 -4.65 2.69 -5.06
N GLY A 34 -5.50 1.93 -5.74
CA GLY A 34 -5.08 1.09 -6.85
C GLY A 34 -6.24 0.50 -7.63
N GLU A 35 -5.89 -0.32 -8.62
CA GLU A 35 -6.84 -0.99 -9.51
C GLU A 35 -6.99 -2.46 -9.11
N THR A 36 -8.23 -2.91 -8.98
CA THR A 36 -8.59 -4.32 -8.86
C THR A 36 -9.87 -4.61 -9.63
N SER A 37 -9.98 -5.83 -10.16
CA SER A 37 -11.16 -6.31 -10.89
C SER A 37 -12.34 -6.65 -9.99
N VAL A 38 -12.12 -6.75 -8.67
CA VAL A 38 -13.14 -7.14 -7.68
C VAL A 38 -13.19 -6.12 -6.53
N GLY A 39 -14.40 -5.91 -6.02
CA GLY A 39 -14.64 -5.05 -4.86
C GLY A 39 -15.25 -3.70 -5.23
N PRO A 40 -15.71 -2.94 -4.23
CA PRO A 40 -16.40 -1.69 -4.48
C PRO A 40 -15.43 -0.63 -4.97
N VAL A 41 -15.89 0.11 -5.99
CA VAL A 41 -15.12 1.18 -6.63
C VAL A 41 -15.40 2.51 -5.91
N ASN A 42 -14.37 3.32 -5.72
CA ASN A 42 -14.42 4.63 -5.06
C ASN A 42 -14.97 4.62 -3.63
N GLN A 43 -14.90 3.47 -2.94
CA GLN A 43 -15.27 3.35 -1.53
C GLN A 43 -14.07 2.85 -0.72
N PRO A 44 -13.51 3.69 0.18
CA PRO A 44 -12.42 3.26 1.06
C PRO A 44 -12.93 2.18 2.04
N ILE A 45 -12.36 0.98 1.98
CA ILE A 45 -12.65 -0.09 2.93
C ILE A 45 -11.50 -0.22 3.92
N LEU A 46 -11.83 -0.26 5.21
CA LEU A 46 -10.88 -0.62 6.26
C LEU A 46 -10.55 -2.12 6.19
N CYS A 47 -9.27 -2.43 6.06
CA CYS A 47 -8.70 -3.77 6.17
C CYS A 47 -7.73 -3.82 7.35
N THR A 48 -7.97 -4.72 8.29
CA THR A 48 -7.12 -4.95 9.48
C THR A 48 -6.26 -6.20 9.36
N ASN A 49 -6.43 -6.97 8.29
CA ASN A 49 -5.61 -8.13 7.97
C ASN A 49 -5.79 -8.52 6.51
N TRP A 50 -4.92 -9.42 6.04
CA TRP A 50 -4.95 -9.96 4.68
C TRP A 50 -6.27 -10.62 4.30
N SER A 51 -6.89 -11.38 5.22
CA SER A 51 -8.15 -12.09 4.94
C SER A 51 -9.33 -11.12 4.70
N GLN A 52 -9.34 -9.97 5.36
CA GLN A 52 -10.34 -8.92 5.10
C GLN A 52 -10.12 -8.29 3.73
N PHE A 53 -8.86 -8.04 3.35
CA PHE A 53 -8.54 -7.55 2.01
C PHE A 53 -9.02 -8.52 0.93
N THR A 54 -8.66 -9.80 1.02
CA THR A 54 -9.01 -10.78 -0.01
C THR A 54 -10.51 -11.00 -0.14
N LYS A 55 -11.25 -10.90 0.96
CA LYS A 55 -12.72 -10.95 0.95
C LYS A 55 -13.34 -9.75 0.23
N ALA A 56 -12.76 -8.57 0.34
CA ALA A 56 -13.30 -7.35 -0.25
C ALA A 56 -12.85 -7.14 -1.71
N PHE A 57 -11.58 -7.41 -2.02
CA PHE A 57 -10.93 -6.98 -3.26
C PHE A 57 -10.31 -8.12 -4.08
N GLY A 58 -10.43 -9.37 -3.61
CA GLY A 58 -9.81 -10.53 -4.24
C GLY A 58 -8.33 -10.71 -3.86
N ASP A 59 -7.73 -11.74 -4.42
CA ASP A 59 -6.32 -12.11 -4.18
C ASP A 59 -5.36 -11.53 -5.25
N PHE A 60 -4.15 -12.08 -5.33
CA PHE A 60 -3.11 -11.69 -6.28
C PHE A 60 -3.51 -11.78 -7.76
N GLN A 61 -4.56 -12.54 -8.13
CA GLN A 61 -5.00 -12.63 -9.53
C GLN A 61 -5.82 -11.42 -9.98
N HIS A 62 -6.40 -10.69 -9.02
CA HIS A 62 -7.40 -9.66 -9.28
C HIS A 62 -6.79 -8.26 -9.37
N SER A 63 -5.53 -8.10 -8.98
CA SER A 63 -4.79 -6.85 -9.11
C SER A 63 -3.32 -7.11 -9.42
N GLU A 64 -2.72 -6.21 -10.18
CA GLU A 64 -1.32 -6.36 -10.60
C GLU A 64 -0.34 -5.99 -9.47
N TYR A 65 -0.62 -4.88 -8.78
CA TYR A 65 0.25 -4.31 -7.75
C TYR A 65 -0.43 -4.16 -6.38
N LEU A 66 -1.74 -3.88 -6.35
CA LEU A 66 -2.45 -3.52 -5.11
C LEU A 66 -2.44 -4.65 -4.08
N ALA A 67 -2.76 -5.89 -4.49
CA ALA A 67 -2.74 -7.06 -3.62
C ALA A 67 -1.35 -7.32 -3.02
N HIS A 68 -0.29 -7.24 -3.84
CA HIS A 68 1.09 -7.41 -3.38
C HIS A 68 1.53 -6.31 -2.43
N ALA A 69 1.14 -5.06 -2.68
CA ALA A 69 1.44 -3.93 -1.80
C ALA A 69 0.76 -4.09 -0.43
N VAL A 70 -0.53 -4.46 -0.40
CA VAL A 70 -1.27 -4.67 0.85
C VAL A 70 -0.76 -5.90 1.60
N TYR A 71 -0.45 -7.00 0.89
CA TYR A 71 0.17 -8.17 1.49
C TYR A 71 1.54 -7.82 2.11
N GLY A 72 2.37 -7.09 1.36
CA GLY A 72 3.68 -6.60 1.80
C GLY A 72 3.56 -5.71 3.04
N PHE A 73 2.56 -4.83 3.09
CA PHE A 73 2.27 -3.99 4.24
C PHE A 73 2.02 -4.82 5.51
N PHE A 74 1.06 -5.75 5.46
CA PHE A 74 0.74 -6.60 6.61
C PHE A 74 1.93 -7.48 7.02
N ASN A 75 2.63 -8.07 6.05
CA ASN A 75 3.77 -8.94 6.33
C ASN A 75 4.94 -8.19 6.96
N ASN A 76 5.09 -6.89 6.66
CA ASN A 76 6.15 -6.05 7.21
C ASN A 76 5.84 -5.40 8.56
N GLY A 77 4.63 -5.59 9.12
CA GLY A 77 4.23 -5.08 10.43
C GLY A 77 3.14 -4.00 10.40
N GLY A 78 2.51 -3.78 9.24
CA GLY A 78 1.32 -2.95 9.12
C GLY A 78 0.13 -3.55 9.88
N GLY A 79 -0.55 -2.75 10.69
CA GLY A 79 -1.69 -3.21 11.50
C GLY A 79 -3.06 -2.99 10.85
N LYS A 80 -3.29 -1.80 10.31
CA LYS A 80 -4.54 -1.44 9.62
C LYS A 80 -4.28 -0.55 8.42
N CYS A 81 -5.05 -0.74 7.36
CA CYS A 81 -5.00 0.10 6.18
C CYS A 81 -6.40 0.32 5.59
N PHE A 82 -6.58 1.44 4.91
CA PHE A 82 -7.73 1.68 4.05
C PHE A 82 -7.34 1.38 2.62
N VAL A 83 -8.19 0.66 1.90
CA VAL A 83 -7.97 0.32 0.49
C VAL A 83 -9.08 0.93 -0.33
N LEU A 84 -8.69 1.60 -1.41
CA LEU A 84 -9.58 2.20 -2.39
C LEU A 84 -9.30 1.60 -3.76
N ASN A 85 -10.30 0.92 -4.32
CA ASN A 85 -10.29 0.53 -5.72
C ASN A 85 -10.78 1.71 -6.57
N VAL A 86 -9.96 2.20 -7.51
CA VAL A 86 -10.40 3.24 -8.47
C VAL A 86 -11.15 2.65 -9.68
N GLY A 87 -11.25 1.32 -9.74
CA GLY A 87 -11.83 0.57 -10.85
C GLY A 87 -10.81 0.34 -11.95
N ALA A 88 -10.83 -0.85 -12.56
CA ALA A 88 -10.08 -1.09 -13.79
C ALA A 88 -10.58 -0.12 -14.88
N ALA A 89 -9.67 0.33 -15.77
CA ALA A 89 -9.87 1.36 -16.79
C ALA A 89 -11.02 1.13 -17.82
N GLU A 90 -11.92 0.18 -17.61
CA GLU A 90 -13.10 -0.06 -18.44
C GLU A 90 -14.29 0.86 -18.13
N GLY A 91 -14.34 1.48 -16.93
CA GLY A 91 -15.53 2.19 -16.44
C GLY A 91 -15.69 3.66 -16.87
N ASP A 92 -14.62 4.40 -17.14
CA ASP A 92 -14.70 5.85 -17.39
C ASP A 92 -13.71 6.31 -18.47
N LYS A 93 -14.04 6.05 -19.74
CA LYS A 93 -13.25 6.44 -20.93
C LYS A 93 -13.08 7.97 -21.13
N LYS A 94 -13.54 8.80 -20.18
CA LYS A 94 -13.45 10.27 -20.23
C LYS A 94 -12.34 10.86 -19.34
N ALA A 95 -11.96 10.15 -18.28
CA ALA A 95 -10.85 10.54 -17.41
C ALA A 95 -9.76 9.49 -17.63
N GLY A 96 -8.65 9.84 -18.30
CA GLY A 96 -7.53 8.91 -18.44
C GLY A 96 -7.05 8.38 -17.07
N LYS A 97 -6.16 7.39 -17.05
CA LYS A 97 -5.71 6.69 -15.82
C LYS A 97 -5.46 7.65 -14.64
N ALA A 98 -4.73 8.75 -14.86
CA ALA A 98 -4.48 9.75 -13.83
C ALA A 98 -5.75 10.36 -13.19
N GLY A 99 -6.81 10.58 -13.97
CA GLY A 99 -8.08 11.12 -13.48
C GLY A 99 -8.82 10.16 -12.53
N LEU A 100 -8.67 8.85 -12.70
CA LEU A 100 -9.22 7.86 -11.76
C LEU A 100 -8.55 7.94 -10.39
N TYR A 101 -7.23 8.17 -10.36
CA TYR A 101 -6.47 8.31 -9.12
C TYR A 101 -6.68 9.68 -8.46
N ILE A 102 -6.69 10.77 -9.22
CA ILE A 102 -6.98 12.11 -8.68
C ILE A 102 -8.40 12.15 -8.11
N GLY A 103 -9.36 11.68 -8.90
CA GLY A 103 -10.78 11.68 -8.58
C GLY A 103 -11.41 13.08 -8.61
N THR A 104 -12.70 13.12 -8.28
CA THR A 104 -13.51 14.33 -8.23
C THR A 104 -14.22 14.45 -6.89
N ASP A 105 -14.35 15.69 -6.42
CA ASP A 105 -15.17 16.01 -5.26
C ASP A 105 -16.61 16.27 -5.72
N ASN A 106 -17.48 15.27 -5.58
CA ASN A 106 -18.91 15.39 -5.86
C ASN A 106 -19.75 15.61 -4.58
N GLY A 107 -19.09 15.95 -3.47
CA GLY A 107 -19.69 16.09 -2.14
C GLY A 107 -19.47 14.87 -1.23
N PRO A 108 -19.93 14.95 0.03
CA PRO A 108 -19.70 13.92 1.05
C PRO A 108 -20.25 12.55 0.63
N GLY A 109 -19.41 11.52 0.70
CA GLY A 109 -19.80 10.14 0.38
C GLY A 109 -19.89 9.80 -1.12
N THR A 110 -19.66 10.76 -2.01
CA THR A 110 -19.68 10.58 -3.47
C THR A 110 -18.37 11.00 -4.14
N ARG A 111 -17.32 11.22 -3.33
CA ARG A 111 -15.97 11.51 -3.79
C ARG A 111 -15.35 10.27 -4.43
N THR A 112 -14.47 10.49 -5.40
CA THR A 112 -13.75 9.43 -6.12
C THR A 112 -12.25 9.60 -5.96
N GLY A 113 -11.46 8.56 -6.27
CA GLY A 113 -10.00 8.60 -6.20
C GLY A 113 -9.45 9.11 -4.86
N LEU A 114 -8.36 9.88 -4.90
CA LEU A 114 -7.73 10.46 -3.71
C LEU A 114 -8.70 11.35 -2.90
N LYS A 115 -9.70 11.96 -3.55
CA LYS A 115 -10.73 12.75 -2.84
C LYS A 115 -11.57 11.89 -1.90
N ALA A 116 -11.79 10.61 -2.19
CA ALA A 116 -12.48 9.70 -1.28
C ALA A 116 -11.69 9.46 0.03
N PHE A 117 -10.37 9.60 0.00
CA PHE A 117 -9.55 9.52 1.21
C PHE A 117 -9.65 10.76 2.10
N GLU A 118 -10.22 11.87 1.62
CA GLU A 118 -10.47 13.05 2.46
C GLU A 118 -11.55 12.79 3.51
N ASP A 119 -12.44 11.82 3.28
CA ASP A 119 -13.46 11.41 4.25
C ASP A 119 -12.92 10.49 5.36
N VAL A 120 -11.63 10.12 5.30
CA VAL A 120 -10.99 9.20 6.25
C VAL A 120 -9.78 9.85 6.91
N ASP A 121 -9.99 10.44 8.09
CA ASP A 121 -8.95 11.16 8.83
C ASP A 121 -7.85 10.26 9.41
N GLU A 122 -8.12 8.95 9.56
CA GLU A 122 -7.18 8.03 10.18
C GLU A 122 -5.94 7.73 9.32
N ILE A 123 -6.02 7.97 8.00
CA ILE A 123 -4.94 7.69 7.05
C ILE A 123 -3.80 8.68 7.25
N ASN A 124 -2.58 8.19 7.48
CA ASN A 124 -1.37 9.01 7.62
C ASN A 124 -0.24 8.62 6.66
N ILE A 125 -0.32 7.46 6.01
CA ILE A 125 0.55 7.10 4.90
C ILE A 125 -0.32 6.91 3.67
N VAL A 126 0.05 7.47 2.52
CA VAL A 126 -0.69 7.29 1.26
C VAL A 126 0.23 6.65 0.23
N CYS A 127 -0.24 5.57 -0.38
CA CYS A 127 0.49 4.83 -1.40
C CYS A 127 -0.38 4.62 -2.63
N ALA A 128 0.20 4.79 -3.82
CA ALA A 128 -0.42 4.45 -5.10
C ALA A 128 0.45 3.40 -5.82
N PRO A 129 0.35 2.11 -5.44
CA PRO A 129 1.33 1.10 -5.85
C PRO A 129 1.43 0.96 -7.37
N GLY A 130 2.66 1.04 -7.88
CA GLY A 130 2.97 0.84 -9.30
C GLY A 130 2.57 2.00 -10.21
N GLN A 131 2.10 3.12 -9.65
CA GLN A 131 1.86 4.33 -10.43
C GLN A 131 3.14 5.13 -10.56
N THR A 132 3.50 5.43 -11.82
CA THR A 132 4.75 6.11 -12.19
C THR A 132 4.49 7.41 -12.95
N ASP A 133 3.22 7.74 -13.19
CA ASP A 133 2.80 8.94 -13.90
C ASP A 133 3.09 10.17 -13.01
N PRO A 134 3.86 11.16 -13.49
CA PRO A 134 4.16 12.38 -12.74
C PRO A 134 2.90 13.13 -12.27
N VAL A 135 1.80 13.04 -13.03
CA VAL A 135 0.53 13.66 -12.67
C VAL A 135 -0.09 12.98 -11.45
N ILE A 136 0.02 11.65 -11.35
CA ILE A 136 -0.46 10.91 -10.17
C ILE A 136 0.46 11.18 -8.98
N HIS A 137 1.78 11.19 -9.18
CA HIS A 137 2.73 11.53 -8.11
C HIS A 137 2.46 12.91 -7.52
N ASP A 138 2.29 13.93 -8.36
CA ASP A 138 2.00 15.29 -7.89
C ASP A 138 0.64 15.36 -7.20
N ALA A 139 -0.37 14.60 -7.64
CA ALA A 139 -1.66 14.53 -6.98
C ALA A 139 -1.58 13.89 -5.58
N VAL A 140 -0.83 12.80 -5.42
CA VAL A 140 -0.62 12.15 -4.12
C VAL A 140 0.16 13.06 -3.18
N LEU A 141 1.21 13.74 -3.68
CA LEU A 141 1.98 14.72 -2.90
C LEU A 141 1.12 15.90 -2.47
N SER A 142 0.37 16.50 -3.41
CA SER A 142 -0.53 17.62 -3.13
C SER A 142 -1.60 17.24 -2.11
N HIS A 143 -2.14 16.02 -2.19
CA HIS A 143 -3.07 15.49 -1.19
C HIS A 143 -2.43 15.45 0.21
N CYS A 144 -1.20 14.95 0.29
CA CYS A 144 -0.49 14.85 1.57
C CYS A 144 -0.10 16.23 2.13
N GLU A 145 0.33 17.16 1.28
CA GLU A 145 0.62 18.56 1.62
C GLU A 145 -0.60 19.30 2.15
N ASN A 146 -1.77 19.08 1.54
CA ASN A 146 -3.03 19.70 1.97
C ASN A 146 -3.49 19.19 3.33
N MET A 147 -3.39 17.87 3.56
CA MET A 147 -3.79 17.26 4.83
C MET A 147 -2.76 17.52 5.96
N ARG A 148 -1.48 17.71 5.64
CA ARG A 148 -0.35 18.00 6.56
C ARG A 148 -0.04 16.93 7.62
N TYR A 149 -0.93 15.98 7.86
CA TYR A 149 -0.70 14.83 8.73
C TYR A 149 -0.44 13.53 7.93
N ARG A 150 -0.36 13.63 6.60
CA ARG A 150 -0.16 12.49 5.71
C ARG A 150 1.20 12.53 5.05
N PHE A 151 1.74 11.35 4.76
CA PHE A 151 3.01 11.15 4.12
C PHE A 151 2.86 10.23 2.90
N ALA A 152 3.30 10.68 1.74
CA ALA A 152 3.26 9.93 0.50
C ALA A 152 4.45 8.97 0.40
N ILE A 153 4.19 7.73 -0.02
CA ILE A 153 5.23 6.79 -0.42
C ILE A 153 5.01 6.50 -1.91
N LEU A 154 5.96 6.95 -2.72
CA LEU A 154 5.91 6.93 -4.18
C LEU A 154 6.85 5.88 -4.77
N ASP A 155 6.44 5.32 -5.91
CA ASP A 155 7.16 4.27 -6.60
C ASP A 155 7.81 4.76 -7.90
N PRO A 156 9.02 4.27 -8.23
CA PRO A 156 9.68 4.55 -9.49
C PRO A 156 9.14 3.69 -10.63
N PRO A 157 9.46 4.02 -11.89
CA PRO A 157 9.29 3.07 -12.98
C PRO A 157 10.06 1.76 -12.71
N GLU A 158 9.44 0.64 -13.09
CA GLU A 158 10.04 -0.69 -12.93
C GLU A 158 11.33 -0.85 -13.74
N VAL A 159 11.41 -0.19 -14.90
CA VAL A 159 12.57 -0.26 -15.80
C VAL A 159 13.19 1.12 -15.93
N ILE A 160 14.50 1.18 -15.72
CA ILE A 160 15.28 2.39 -16.02
C ILE A 160 15.58 2.42 -17.52
N GLU A 161 15.22 3.52 -18.19
CA GLU A 161 15.58 3.74 -19.59
C GLU A 161 17.10 3.95 -19.78
N LYS A 162 17.60 3.88 -21.02
CA LYS A 162 19.03 4.00 -21.31
C LYS A 162 19.64 5.31 -20.76
N GLY A 163 20.44 5.19 -19.72
CA GLY A 163 21.10 6.33 -19.06
C GLY A 163 21.63 5.98 -17.67
N GLY A 164 20.87 5.18 -16.91
CA GLY A 164 21.17 4.88 -15.51
C GLY A 164 20.22 5.62 -14.57
N VAL A 165 20.50 5.54 -13.27
CA VAL A 165 19.66 6.13 -12.19
C VAL A 165 19.54 7.66 -12.26
N ASP A 166 20.47 8.32 -12.95
CA ASP A 166 20.53 9.76 -13.19
C ASP A 166 19.35 10.28 -14.04
N LYS A 167 18.81 9.44 -14.93
CA LYS A 167 17.66 9.79 -15.79
C LYS A 167 16.32 9.37 -15.20
N LEU A 168 16.31 8.83 -13.99
CA LEU A 168 15.05 8.49 -13.33
C LEU A 168 14.24 9.76 -13.12
N GLY A 169 13.00 9.78 -13.62
CA GLY A 169 12.09 10.90 -13.41
C GLY A 169 11.82 11.07 -11.92
N LYS A 170 12.43 12.08 -11.31
CA LYS A 170 12.23 12.37 -9.88
C LYS A 170 10.90 13.12 -9.71
N PRO A 171 10.05 12.71 -8.75
CA PRO A 171 8.89 13.52 -8.36
C PRO A 171 9.32 14.92 -7.92
N ARG A 172 8.37 15.86 -7.90
CA ARG A 172 8.58 17.19 -7.31
C ARG A 172 9.06 17.05 -5.86
N ASP A 173 9.97 17.92 -5.45
CA ASP A 173 10.43 17.98 -4.06
C ASP A 173 9.28 18.38 -3.12
N SER A 174 9.14 17.63 -2.03
CA SER A 174 8.11 17.83 -1.00
C SER A 174 8.57 17.23 0.32
N LYS A 175 8.23 17.92 1.42
CA LYS A 175 8.48 17.42 2.78
C LYS A 175 7.51 16.32 3.22
N TYR A 176 6.47 16.06 2.41
CA TYR A 176 5.40 15.12 2.72
C TYR A 176 5.44 13.87 1.85
N GLY A 177 6.59 13.55 1.24
CA GLY A 177 6.72 12.34 0.45
C GLY A 177 8.12 11.75 0.46
N ALA A 178 8.19 10.45 0.21
CA ALA A 178 9.42 9.71 -0.05
C ALA A 178 9.27 8.87 -1.32
N TYR A 179 10.38 8.69 -2.03
CA TYR A 179 10.46 7.95 -3.28
C TYR A 179 11.45 6.80 -3.11
N TYR A 180 10.97 5.56 -3.29
CA TYR A 180 11.76 4.37 -2.97
C TYR A 180 12.15 3.58 -4.22
N PHE A 181 13.45 3.49 -4.47
CA PHE A 181 14.02 2.68 -5.54
C PHE A 181 15.02 1.68 -4.90
N PRO A 182 15.12 0.42 -5.38
CA PRO A 182 14.49 -0.19 -6.56
C PRO A 182 13.23 -1.02 -6.24
N TRP A 183 12.63 -1.60 -7.30
CA TRP A 183 11.56 -2.59 -7.16
C TRP A 183 12.04 -3.88 -6.51
N LEU A 184 11.13 -4.55 -5.80
CA LEU A 184 11.38 -5.74 -5.02
C LEU A 184 11.04 -6.99 -5.83
N GLU A 185 11.88 -8.01 -5.81
CA GLU A 185 11.51 -9.34 -6.30
C GLU A 185 10.75 -10.07 -5.20
N VAL A 186 9.56 -10.59 -5.52
CA VAL A 186 8.70 -11.30 -4.58
C VAL A 186 8.08 -12.52 -5.24
N TYR A 187 7.64 -13.48 -4.42
CA TYR A 187 6.96 -14.67 -4.92
C TYR A 187 5.44 -14.44 -5.05
N ASP A 188 4.93 -14.59 -6.26
CA ASP A 188 3.50 -14.67 -6.57
C ASP A 188 3.07 -16.15 -6.69
N PRO A 189 2.06 -16.60 -5.94
CA PRO A 189 1.60 -18.00 -5.98
C PRO A 189 1.13 -18.49 -7.37
N TYR A 190 0.78 -17.57 -8.27
CA TYR A 190 0.24 -17.86 -9.59
C TYR A 190 1.24 -17.59 -10.72
N LYS A 191 2.14 -16.61 -10.54
CA LYS A 191 3.10 -16.18 -11.58
C LYS A 191 4.55 -16.57 -11.26
N GLY A 192 4.84 -17.06 -10.07
CA GLY A 192 6.20 -17.28 -9.59
C GLY A 192 6.88 -15.98 -9.19
N ASN A 193 8.18 -15.85 -9.42
CA ASN A 193 8.90 -14.63 -9.05
C ASN A 193 8.51 -13.46 -9.95
N VAL A 194 8.07 -12.36 -9.34
CA VAL A 194 7.66 -11.12 -10.02
C VAL A 194 8.29 -9.92 -9.34
N PHE A 195 8.45 -8.82 -10.08
CA PHE A 195 8.86 -7.55 -9.50
C PHE A 195 7.63 -6.74 -9.07
N GLN A 196 7.69 -6.17 -7.86
CA GLN A 196 6.60 -5.41 -7.26
C GLN A 196 7.09 -4.06 -6.74
N PRO A 197 6.22 -3.03 -6.77
CA PRO A 197 6.56 -1.69 -6.30
C PRO A 197 6.83 -1.71 -4.78
N PRO A 198 7.83 -0.96 -4.30
CA PRO A 198 8.23 -0.99 -2.91
C PRO A 198 7.25 -0.29 -1.95
N SER A 199 6.38 0.61 -2.42
CA SER A 199 5.58 1.50 -1.55
C SER A 199 4.80 0.79 -0.44
N GLY A 200 4.11 -0.30 -0.75
CA GLY A 200 3.35 -1.07 0.26
C GLY A 200 4.23 -1.77 1.28
N TYR A 201 5.38 -2.28 0.86
CA TYR A 201 6.36 -2.90 1.75
C TYR A 201 6.97 -1.86 2.68
N MET A 202 7.31 -0.68 2.14
CA MET A 202 7.88 0.42 2.91
C MET A 202 6.87 0.98 3.91
N ALA A 203 5.59 1.12 3.53
CA ALA A 203 4.53 1.50 4.45
C ALA A 203 4.43 0.53 5.64
N GLY A 204 4.60 -0.77 5.40
CA GLY A 204 4.61 -1.78 6.46
C GLY A 204 5.83 -1.65 7.38
N ILE A 205 7.01 -1.35 6.82
CA ILE A 205 8.23 -1.10 7.59
C ILE A 205 8.10 0.18 8.43
N TYR A 206 7.50 1.24 7.89
CA TYR A 206 7.17 2.44 8.65
C TYR A 206 6.29 2.09 9.86
N ALA A 207 5.21 1.34 9.63
CA ALA A 207 4.34 0.88 10.70
C ALA A 207 5.06 0.03 11.77
N ARG A 208 5.96 -0.87 11.34
CA ARG A 208 6.79 -1.66 12.26
C ARG A 208 7.76 -0.82 13.06
N SER A 209 8.49 0.07 12.38
CA SER A 209 9.47 0.95 13.01
C SER A 209 8.81 1.90 14.01
N ASP A 210 7.64 2.43 13.67
CA ASP A 210 6.87 3.31 14.56
C ASP A 210 6.41 2.57 15.82
N GLY A 211 6.00 1.31 15.70
CA GLY A 211 5.63 0.47 16.84
C GLY A 211 6.83 0.02 17.69
N GLU A 212 7.95 -0.34 17.08
CA GLU A 212 9.10 -0.90 17.82
C GLU A 212 10.05 0.17 18.38
N ARG A 213 10.24 1.27 17.65
CA ARG A 213 11.29 2.28 17.92
C ARG A 213 10.75 3.70 18.02
N GLY A 214 9.49 3.93 17.65
CA GLY A 214 8.85 5.23 17.64
C GLY A 214 9.16 6.07 16.39
N VAL A 215 8.25 6.98 16.06
CA VAL A 215 8.23 7.82 14.84
C VAL A 215 9.50 8.68 14.63
N HIS A 216 10.30 8.89 15.67
CA HIS A 216 11.49 9.74 15.64
C HIS A 216 12.75 9.05 15.09
N LYS A 217 12.68 7.73 14.77
CA LYS A 217 13.78 6.97 14.18
C LYS A 217 13.50 6.68 12.71
N ALA A 218 14.49 7.00 11.87
CA ALA A 218 14.40 6.72 10.44
C ALA A 218 14.32 5.20 10.19
N PRO A 219 13.39 4.75 9.34
CA PRO A 219 13.22 3.33 8.98
C PRO A 219 14.27 2.90 7.94
N ALA A 220 15.54 2.88 8.35
CA ALA A 220 16.67 2.46 7.52
C ALA A 220 17.31 1.16 8.03
N ASN A 221 17.87 0.36 7.12
CA ASN A 221 18.48 -0.96 7.40
C ASN A 221 17.51 -2.01 7.96
N GLU A 222 16.23 -1.91 7.60
CA GLU A 222 15.20 -2.87 7.98
C GLU A 222 15.11 -4.00 6.95
N LEU A 223 14.94 -5.23 7.43
CA LEU A 223 14.69 -6.38 6.55
C LEU A 223 13.28 -6.28 5.95
N VAL A 224 13.20 -6.34 4.63
CA VAL A 224 11.93 -6.40 3.90
C VAL A 224 11.43 -7.84 3.91
N ARG A 225 10.43 -8.12 4.73
CA ARG A 225 9.82 -9.46 4.83
C ARG A 225 9.07 -9.79 3.54
N GLY A 226 9.34 -10.96 2.98
CA GLY A 226 8.73 -11.45 1.74
C GLY A 226 9.45 -11.04 0.45
N ALA A 227 10.48 -10.18 0.53
CA ALA A 227 11.34 -9.88 -0.61
C ALA A 227 12.40 -11.00 -0.78
N LEU A 228 12.55 -11.46 -2.01
CA LEU A 228 13.58 -12.42 -2.43
C LEU A 228 14.85 -11.72 -2.92
N GLY A 229 14.70 -10.49 -3.41
CA GLY A 229 15.79 -9.73 -4.01
C GLY A 229 15.34 -8.33 -4.43
N LEU A 230 16.25 -7.64 -5.10
CA LEU A 230 16.04 -6.32 -5.71
C LEU A 230 16.19 -6.44 -7.21
N LYS A 231 15.39 -5.69 -7.98
CA LYS A 231 15.52 -5.67 -9.45
C LYS A 231 16.87 -5.15 -9.92
N TYR A 232 17.39 -4.15 -9.22
CA TYR A 232 18.66 -3.51 -9.54
C TYR A 232 19.55 -3.52 -8.30
N ASN A 233 20.79 -3.97 -8.45
CA ASN A 233 21.82 -3.78 -7.44
C ASN A 233 22.45 -2.41 -7.64
N ILE A 234 22.36 -1.54 -6.64
CA ILE A 234 22.83 -0.15 -6.71
C ILE A 234 24.21 -0.07 -6.08
N THR A 235 25.15 0.56 -6.77
CA THR A 235 26.47 0.89 -6.22
C THR A 235 26.41 2.13 -5.33
N LYS A 236 27.42 2.33 -4.48
CA LYS A 236 27.48 3.52 -3.62
C LYS A 236 27.38 4.85 -4.40
N GLY A 237 28.07 4.96 -5.54
CA GLY A 237 28.03 6.17 -6.36
C GLY A 237 26.65 6.45 -6.97
N GLU A 238 25.91 5.40 -7.34
CA GLU A 238 24.53 5.53 -7.82
C GLU A 238 23.57 5.90 -6.68
N GLN A 239 23.81 5.40 -5.47
CA GLN A 239 23.07 5.79 -4.27
C GLN A 239 23.25 7.29 -3.96
N ASP A 240 24.47 7.81 -4.09
CA ASP A 240 24.77 9.23 -3.88
C ASP A 240 24.05 10.14 -4.91
N ILE A 241 23.77 9.64 -6.12
CA ILE A 241 22.96 10.36 -7.14
C ILE A 241 21.48 10.38 -6.77
N LEU A 242 20.99 9.30 -6.16
CA LEU A 242 19.60 9.20 -5.70
C LEU A 242 19.38 10.05 -4.44
N ASN A 243 20.38 10.13 -3.56
CA ASN A 243 20.35 10.88 -2.31
C ASN A 243 21.49 11.93 -2.25
N PRO A 244 21.35 13.05 -2.98
CA PRO A 244 22.37 14.11 -3.05
C PRO A 244 22.48 14.95 -1.77
#